data_AF-A0A7S2ERH2-F1
#
_entry.id   AF-A0A7S2ERH2-F1
#
_cell.length_a   1.000
_cell.length_b   1.000
_cell.length_c   1.000
_cell.angle_alpha   90.00
_cell.angle_beta   90.00
_cell.angle_gamma   90.00
#
_symmetry.space_group_name_H-M   'P 1'
#
loop_
_entity.id
_entity.type
_entity.pdbx_description
1 polymer ?
#
loop_
_entity_poly.entity_id
_entity_poly.type
_entity_poly.pdbx_seq_one_letter_code
_entity_poly.pdbx_strand_id
1 'polypeptide(L)'
;SGTAAHVPVLISENWIVYAFPNALTQRTELGVLTLHEGMIDKNGIGMLTSPEQDLSFSSLTGPGPVVLGKTYGVPAPVSALGVTTTRGGISVKQILVATGASGSLASVDRRALDPRRPTAEPKEAEKVEGLIRYAPLLSFSPLRTPSHGLEVRSASVVIAAAANVESQSLVLACGGPDVFFARVTPSGGFDLLPDSFNRPLLSVVVIGLIGVVATLKAMSKKKMVEVGWA
;
A
#
# COMPACT_ATOMS: atom_id res chain seq x y z
N SER A 1 -6.72 -39.58 -8.90
CA SER A 1 -6.69 -39.06 -7.52
C SER A 1 -6.53 -37.56 -7.58
N GLY A 2 -7.61 -36.81 -7.41
CA GLY A 2 -7.56 -35.35 -7.44
C GLY A 2 -6.95 -34.85 -6.13
N THR A 3 -5.66 -34.51 -6.15
CA THR A 3 -5.07 -33.74 -5.06
C THR A 3 -5.81 -32.40 -5.02
N ALA A 4 -6.46 -32.10 -3.89
CA ALA A 4 -7.13 -30.83 -3.68
C ALA A 4 -6.13 -29.69 -3.99
N ALA A 5 -6.41 -28.89 -5.01
CA ALA A 5 -5.55 -27.76 -5.34
C ALA A 5 -5.58 -26.78 -4.17
N HIS A 6 -4.41 -26.53 -3.56
CA HIS A 6 -4.28 -25.55 -2.49
C HIS A 6 -4.56 -24.16 -3.07
N VAL A 7 -5.64 -23.52 -2.61
CA VAL A 7 -6.04 -22.16 -3.00
C VAL A 7 -5.61 -21.23 -1.86
N PRO A 8 -4.50 -20.49 -1.99
CA PRO A 8 -4.13 -19.50 -0.97
C PRO A 8 -5.18 -18.38 -0.97
N VAL A 9 -5.69 -18.08 0.21
CA VAL A 9 -6.68 -17.02 0.45
C VAL A 9 -6.13 -16.05 1.48
N LEU A 10 -6.38 -14.77 1.25
CA LEU A 10 -5.99 -13.65 2.08
C LEU A 10 -7.23 -12.81 2.35
N ILE A 11 -7.51 -12.55 3.62
CA ILE A 11 -8.62 -11.70 4.05
C ILE A 11 -8.01 -10.54 4.84
N SER A 12 -8.36 -9.30 4.48
CA SER A 12 -7.95 -8.11 5.23
C SER A 12 -9.04 -7.06 5.15
N GLU A 13 -9.46 -6.52 6.29
CA GLU A 13 -10.48 -5.48 6.38
C GLU A 13 -11.75 -5.86 5.61
N ASN A 14 -12.10 -5.10 4.56
CA ASN A 14 -13.27 -5.30 3.72
C ASN A 14 -12.95 -6.02 2.39
N TRP A 15 -11.79 -6.63 2.24
CA TRP A 15 -11.38 -7.23 0.97
C TRP A 15 -10.75 -8.61 1.12
N ILE A 16 -10.90 -9.39 0.07
CA ILE A 16 -10.47 -10.79 -0.01
C ILE A 16 -9.68 -10.95 -1.30
N VAL A 17 -8.52 -11.58 -1.23
CA VAL A 17 -7.71 -11.96 -2.39
C VAL A 17 -7.47 -13.46 -2.32
N TYR A 18 -7.67 -14.16 -3.42
CA TYR A 18 -7.39 -15.59 -3.52
C TYR A 18 -6.70 -15.91 -4.83
N ALA A 19 -5.80 -16.88 -4.83
CA ALA A 19 -5.14 -17.34 -6.05
C ALA A 19 -5.66 -18.71 -6.48
N PHE A 20 -5.99 -18.87 -7.75
CA PHE A 20 -6.46 -20.15 -8.29
C PHE A 20 -5.84 -20.42 -9.66
N PRO A 21 -5.56 -21.69 -9.99
CA PRO A 21 -5.17 -22.07 -11.34
C PRO A 21 -6.39 -22.08 -12.26
N ASN A 22 -6.33 -21.38 -13.39
CA ASN A 22 -7.35 -21.42 -14.42
C ASN A 22 -6.96 -22.44 -15.51
N ALA A 23 -7.78 -23.47 -15.68
CA ALA A 23 -7.53 -24.55 -16.63
C ALA A 23 -7.64 -24.09 -18.11
N LEU A 24 -8.45 -23.07 -18.41
CA LEU A 24 -8.64 -22.56 -19.77
C LEU A 24 -7.46 -21.72 -20.23
N THR A 25 -6.97 -20.83 -19.37
CA THR A 25 -5.83 -19.95 -19.68
C THR A 25 -4.48 -20.60 -19.36
N GLN A 26 -4.48 -21.75 -18.67
CA GLN A 26 -3.32 -22.45 -18.14
C GLN A 26 -2.41 -21.54 -17.29
N ARG A 27 -2.99 -20.55 -16.62
CA ARG A 27 -2.28 -19.56 -15.79
C ARG A 27 -2.89 -19.49 -14.41
N THR A 28 -2.13 -18.98 -13.46
CA THR A 28 -2.67 -18.64 -12.14
C THR A 28 -3.30 -17.25 -12.20
N GLU A 29 -4.47 -17.12 -11.61
CA GLU A 29 -5.22 -15.87 -11.54
C GLU A 29 -5.46 -15.52 -10.06
N LEU A 30 -5.43 -14.22 -9.77
CA LEU A 30 -5.85 -13.64 -8.50
C LEU A 30 -7.27 -13.13 -8.65
N GLY A 31 -8.19 -13.68 -7.87
CA GLY A 31 -9.50 -13.11 -7.66
C GLY A 31 -9.44 -12.11 -6.51
N VAL A 32 -9.97 -10.91 -6.73
CA VAL A 32 -10.09 -9.88 -5.70
C VAL A 32 -11.55 -9.53 -5.51
N LEU A 33 -12.00 -9.57 -4.26
CA LEU A 33 -13.34 -9.19 -3.84
C LEU A 33 -13.24 -8.03 -2.85
N THR A 34 -14.10 -7.03 -3.01
CA THR A 34 -14.28 -5.95 -2.04
C THR A 34 -15.73 -5.88 -1.60
N LEU A 35 -15.91 -5.71 -0.29
CA LEU A 35 -17.19 -5.64 0.38
C LEU A 35 -17.47 -4.17 0.68
N HIS A 36 -18.61 -3.69 0.20
CA HIS A 36 -19.08 -2.33 0.40
C HIS A 36 -20.45 -2.35 1.07
N GLU A 37 -20.73 -1.32 1.86
CA GLU A 37 -22.09 -1.06 2.31
C GLU A 37 -22.96 -0.65 1.11
N GLY A 38 -24.28 -0.87 1.22
CA GLY A 38 -25.24 -0.70 0.14
C GLY A 38 -25.21 0.65 -0.58
N MET A 39 -25.88 0.72 -1.73
CA MET A 39 -25.92 1.86 -2.65
C MET A 39 -26.12 3.20 -1.92
N ILE A 40 -25.03 3.93 -1.71
CA ILE A 40 -25.13 5.36 -1.44
C ILE A 40 -25.61 5.97 -2.74
N ASP A 41 -26.78 6.59 -2.70
CA ASP A 41 -27.39 7.20 -3.87
C ASP A 41 -26.40 8.16 -4.55
N LYS A 42 -26.47 8.37 -5.87
CA LYS A 42 -25.51 9.21 -6.60
C LYS A 42 -25.42 10.65 -6.05
N ASN A 43 -26.46 11.06 -5.32
CA ASN A 43 -26.58 12.36 -4.65
C ASN A 43 -26.40 12.27 -3.11
N GLY A 44 -26.12 11.09 -2.55
CA GLY A 44 -26.07 10.84 -1.11
C GLY A 44 -24.76 11.24 -0.44
N ILE A 45 -23.70 11.50 -1.21
CA ILE A 45 -22.42 12.03 -0.72
C ILE A 45 -22.18 13.39 -1.37
N GLY A 46 -22.20 14.44 -0.57
CA GLY A 46 -21.90 15.80 -1.00
C GLY A 46 -20.96 16.47 -0.02
N MET A 47 -20.44 17.65 -0.38
CA MET A 47 -19.61 18.47 0.52
C MET A 47 -20.31 18.81 1.85
N LEU A 48 -21.65 18.75 1.88
CA LEU A 48 -22.49 19.06 3.04
C LEU A 48 -23.31 17.85 3.54
N THR A 49 -23.22 16.70 2.87
CA THR A 49 -24.01 15.50 3.19
C THR A 49 -23.06 14.31 3.34
N SER A 50 -22.88 13.87 4.58
CA SER A 50 -22.19 12.62 4.90
C SER A 50 -23.24 11.56 5.21
N PRO A 51 -23.06 10.31 4.76
CA PRO A 51 -23.94 9.23 5.18
C PRO A 51 -23.89 9.11 6.71
N GLU A 52 -25.06 8.97 7.35
CA GLU A 52 -25.13 8.64 8.77
C GLU A 52 -24.52 7.25 8.95
N GLN A 53 -23.43 7.17 9.71
CA GLN A 53 -22.77 5.92 10.04
C GLN A 53 -23.10 5.55 11.48
N ASP A 54 -23.69 4.37 11.66
CA ASP A 54 -23.89 3.82 12.99
C ASP A 54 -22.53 3.43 13.60
N LEU A 55 -22.27 3.88 14.82
CA LEU A 55 -21.04 3.56 15.55
C LEU A 55 -21.01 2.09 16.05
N SER A 56 -22.13 1.39 15.96
CA SER A 56 -22.28 0.01 16.42
C SER A 56 -22.72 -0.90 15.27
N PHE A 57 -22.00 -2.00 15.06
CA PHE A 57 -22.34 -3.01 14.07
C PHE A 57 -22.84 -4.29 14.76
N SER A 58 -23.94 -4.86 14.24
CA SER A 58 -24.50 -6.15 14.66
C SER A 58 -24.54 -7.11 13.48
N SER A 59 -23.93 -8.28 13.62
CA SER A 59 -23.92 -9.31 12.57
C SER A 59 -25.30 -9.94 12.31
N LEU A 60 -26.26 -9.79 13.24
CA LEU A 60 -27.60 -10.36 13.12
C LEU A 60 -28.54 -9.45 12.31
N THR A 61 -28.36 -8.12 12.44
CA THR A 61 -29.27 -7.11 11.88
C THR A 61 -28.62 -6.25 10.79
N GLY A 62 -27.32 -6.39 10.58
CA GLY A 62 -26.58 -5.63 9.58
C GLY A 62 -27.04 -5.95 8.15
N PRO A 63 -27.08 -4.96 7.25
CA PRO A 63 -27.41 -5.20 5.85
C PRO A 63 -26.33 -6.06 5.17
N GLY A 64 -26.74 -6.83 4.16
CA GLY A 64 -25.79 -7.60 3.34
C GLY A 64 -24.87 -6.68 2.53
N PRO A 65 -23.56 -6.97 2.43
CA PRO A 65 -22.63 -6.14 1.68
C PRO A 65 -22.79 -6.31 0.18
N VAL A 66 -22.53 -5.24 -0.57
CA VAL A 66 -22.36 -5.25 -2.01
C VAL A 66 -20.95 -5.74 -2.33
N VAL A 67 -20.86 -6.83 -3.08
CA VAL A 67 -19.58 -7.45 -3.45
C VAL A 67 -19.18 -6.97 -4.84
N LEU A 68 -18.02 -6.33 -4.94
CA LEU A 68 -17.37 -6.07 -6.22
C LEU A 68 -16.23 -7.05 -6.42
N GLY A 69 -16.15 -7.65 -7.60
CA GLY A 69 -15.17 -8.68 -7.90
C GLY A 69 -14.42 -8.39 -9.19
N LYS A 70 -13.11 -8.65 -9.19
CA LYS A 70 -12.28 -8.59 -10.40
C LYS A 70 -11.13 -9.58 -10.34
N THR A 71 -10.78 -10.14 -11.50
CA THR A 71 -9.70 -11.11 -11.63
C THR A 71 -8.48 -10.49 -12.33
N TYR A 72 -7.30 -11.00 -11.98
CA TYR A 72 -6.02 -10.57 -12.53
C TYR A 72 -5.12 -11.78 -12.78
N GLY A 73 -4.62 -11.94 -13.99
CA GLY A 73 -3.63 -12.97 -14.33
C GLY A 73 -2.26 -12.66 -13.74
N VAL A 74 -1.60 -13.71 -13.26
CA VAL A 74 -0.26 -13.66 -12.66
C VAL A 74 0.72 -14.41 -13.56
N PRO A 75 1.96 -13.92 -13.74
CA PRO A 75 2.95 -14.54 -14.62
C PRO A 75 3.53 -15.86 -14.08
N ALA A 76 3.35 -16.17 -12.79
CA ALA A 76 3.93 -17.32 -12.11
C ALA A 76 2.89 -17.98 -11.18
N PRO A 77 3.05 -19.28 -10.86
CA PRO A 77 2.20 -19.94 -9.87
C PRO A 77 2.39 -19.33 -8.48
N VAL A 78 1.30 -19.14 -7.76
CA VAL A 78 1.29 -18.56 -6.41
C VAL A 78 1.27 -19.68 -5.38
N SER A 79 2.27 -19.72 -4.49
CA SER A 79 2.33 -20.72 -3.42
C SER A 79 1.64 -20.23 -2.15
N ALA A 80 1.84 -18.95 -1.80
CA ALA A 80 1.28 -18.33 -0.61
C ALA A 80 1.00 -16.85 -0.83
N LEU A 81 0.05 -16.32 -0.05
CA LEU A 81 -0.32 -14.91 -0.03
C LEU A 81 -0.14 -14.36 1.39
N GLY A 82 0.25 -13.10 1.47
CA GLY A 82 0.31 -12.34 2.72
C GLY A 82 -0.09 -10.89 2.50
N VAL A 83 -0.36 -10.16 3.57
CA VAL A 83 -0.60 -8.71 3.53
C VAL A 83 0.26 -8.03 4.56
N THR A 84 0.82 -6.88 4.22
CA THR A 84 1.54 -6.05 5.19
C THR A 84 0.59 -5.48 6.24
N THR A 85 1.01 -5.53 7.50
CA THR A 85 0.27 -4.96 8.64
C THR A 85 1.11 -3.88 9.30
N THR A 86 0.49 -2.76 9.64
CA THR A 86 1.11 -1.63 10.37
C THR A 86 0.27 -1.33 11.61
N ARG A 87 0.82 -0.56 12.55
CA ARG A 87 0.25 -0.40 13.89
C ARG A 87 -1.09 0.34 13.87
N GLY A 88 -1.18 1.39 13.07
CA GLY A 88 -2.38 2.21 12.89
C GLY A 88 -3.18 1.87 11.63
N GLY A 89 -2.69 0.96 10.77
CA GLY A 89 -3.32 0.66 9.49
C GLY A 89 -3.39 1.85 8.53
N ILE A 90 -2.55 2.86 8.73
CA ILE A 90 -2.55 4.12 7.95
C ILE A 90 -1.78 3.93 6.64
N SER A 91 -0.67 3.19 6.70
CA SER A 91 0.13 2.88 5.52
C SER A 91 -0.66 2.03 4.53
N VAL A 92 -0.52 2.32 3.24
CA VAL A 92 -1.10 1.54 2.14
C VAL A 92 -0.70 0.07 2.27
N LYS A 93 -1.67 -0.83 2.21
CA LYS A 93 -1.39 -2.26 2.28
C LYS A 93 -0.76 -2.77 0.98
N GLN A 94 0.30 -3.55 1.11
CA GLN A 94 0.87 -4.33 0.03
C GLN A 94 0.49 -5.80 0.22
N ILE A 95 0.05 -6.42 -0.88
CA ILE A 95 -0.16 -7.86 -0.96
C ILE A 95 1.17 -8.48 -1.37
N LEU A 96 1.62 -9.41 -0.55
CA LEU A 96 2.84 -10.17 -0.74
C LEU A 96 2.47 -11.49 -1.42
N VAL A 97 3.09 -11.76 -2.56
CA VAL A 97 2.83 -12.93 -3.39
C VAL A 97 4.10 -13.75 -3.45
N ALA A 98 4.07 -14.92 -2.80
CA ALA A 98 5.14 -15.90 -2.93
C ALA A 98 4.93 -16.67 -4.23
N THR A 99 5.91 -16.58 -5.13
CA THR A 99 5.90 -17.25 -6.42
C THR A 99 6.54 -18.63 -6.29
N GLY A 100 5.80 -19.69 -6.59
CA GLY A 100 6.23 -21.07 -6.38
C GLY A 100 7.40 -21.50 -7.28
N ALA A 101 7.34 -21.15 -8.57
CA ALA A 101 8.35 -21.59 -9.55
C ALA A 101 9.65 -20.79 -9.47
N SER A 102 9.56 -19.47 -9.31
CA SER A 102 10.71 -18.55 -9.24
C SER A 102 11.25 -18.36 -7.82
N GLY A 103 10.54 -18.80 -6.78
CA GLY A 103 10.94 -18.61 -5.39
C GLY A 103 11.04 -17.14 -4.96
N SER A 104 10.41 -16.21 -5.69
CA SER A 104 10.49 -14.78 -5.36
C SER A 104 9.29 -14.35 -4.51
N LEU A 105 9.52 -13.45 -3.55
CA LEU A 105 8.47 -12.78 -2.80
C LEU A 105 8.22 -11.43 -3.44
N ALA A 106 7.20 -11.34 -4.30
CA ALA A 106 6.81 -10.10 -4.97
C ALA A 106 5.83 -9.31 -4.09
N SER A 107 5.86 -7.98 -4.18
CA SER A 107 4.85 -7.12 -3.56
C SER A 107 4.00 -6.41 -4.61
N VAL A 108 2.70 -6.35 -4.35
CA VAL A 108 1.72 -5.64 -5.18
C VAL A 108 0.97 -4.66 -4.30
N ASP A 109 0.92 -3.40 -4.72
CA ASP A 109 0.13 -2.40 -4.03
C ASP A 109 -1.37 -2.73 -4.14
N ARG A 110 -2.10 -2.66 -3.03
CA ARG A 110 -3.56 -2.86 -3.00
C ARG A 110 -4.30 -1.98 -4.00
N ARG A 111 -3.81 -0.79 -4.32
CA ARG A 111 -4.40 0.10 -5.34
C ARG A 111 -4.39 -0.50 -6.74
N ALA A 112 -3.39 -1.32 -7.07
CA ALA A 112 -3.36 -2.06 -8.33
C ALA A 112 -4.40 -3.19 -8.37
N LEU A 113 -4.91 -3.62 -7.22
CA LEU A 113 -5.85 -4.73 -7.09
C LEU A 113 -7.28 -4.24 -6.76
N ASP A 114 -7.65 -3.01 -7.14
CA ASP A 114 -9.01 -2.49 -6.92
C ASP A 114 -10.00 -2.98 -8.01
N PRO A 115 -11.09 -3.68 -7.64
CA PRO A 115 -12.13 -4.10 -8.58
C PRO A 115 -12.82 -2.94 -9.33
N ARG A 116 -12.81 -1.72 -8.77
CA ARG A 116 -13.43 -0.53 -9.36
C ARG A 116 -12.64 0.07 -10.52
N ARG A 117 -11.43 -0.43 -10.80
CA ARG A 117 -10.61 0.05 -11.93
C ARG A 117 -11.37 -0.07 -13.25
N PRO A 118 -11.55 1.02 -14.03
CA PRO A 118 -12.32 0.99 -15.27
C PRO A 118 -11.61 0.19 -16.36
N THR A 119 -12.35 -0.52 -17.21
CA THR A 119 -11.77 -1.27 -18.34
C THR A 119 -11.37 -0.35 -19.50
N ALA A 120 -12.15 0.72 -19.69
CA ALA A 120 -11.87 1.79 -20.64
C ALA A 120 -10.99 2.89 -19.99
N GLU A 121 -10.74 3.97 -20.73
CA GLU A 121 -10.08 5.14 -20.18
C GLU A 121 -10.89 5.71 -18.98
N PRO A 122 -10.22 6.06 -17.86
CA PRO A 122 -10.91 6.55 -16.68
C PRO A 122 -11.68 7.85 -16.95
N LYS A 123 -12.89 7.95 -16.40
CA LYS A 123 -13.67 9.20 -16.40
C LYS A 123 -13.03 10.23 -15.46
N GLU A 124 -13.37 11.51 -15.63
CA GLU A 124 -12.83 12.58 -14.75
C GLU A 124 -13.08 12.31 -13.26
N ALA A 125 -14.26 11.84 -12.88
CA ALA A 125 -14.56 11.46 -11.49
C ALA A 125 -13.64 10.33 -10.98
N GLU A 126 -13.38 9.32 -11.81
CA GLU A 126 -12.51 8.19 -11.47
C GLU A 126 -11.03 8.61 -11.40
N LYS A 127 -10.61 9.58 -12.22
CA LYS A 127 -9.27 10.17 -12.16
C LYS A 127 -9.05 10.96 -10.87
N VAL A 128 -10.07 11.69 -10.41
CA VAL A 128 -10.02 12.43 -9.13
C VAL A 128 -9.85 11.47 -7.95
N GLU A 129 -10.49 10.30 -7.99
CA GLU A 129 -10.28 9.23 -7.01
C GLU A 129 -8.92 8.51 -7.15
N GLY A 130 -8.16 8.79 -8.22
CA GLY A 130 -6.88 8.14 -8.51
C GLY A 130 -7.01 6.72 -9.06
N LEU A 131 -8.16 6.34 -9.62
CA LEU A 131 -8.35 5.04 -10.25
C LEU A 131 -7.57 4.98 -11.57
N ILE A 132 -6.79 3.91 -11.70
CA ILE A 132 -6.03 3.63 -12.92
C ILE A 132 -6.76 2.59 -13.79
N ARG A 133 -6.64 2.72 -15.11
CA ARG A 133 -7.21 1.78 -16.08
C ARG A 133 -6.83 0.34 -15.74
N TYR A 134 -7.81 -0.56 -15.78
CA TYR A 134 -7.63 -1.97 -15.50
C TYR A 134 -6.64 -2.62 -16.47
N ALA A 135 -5.67 -3.33 -15.90
CA ALA A 135 -4.74 -4.18 -16.61
C ALA A 135 -4.97 -5.63 -16.14
N PRO A 136 -5.41 -6.55 -17.03
CA PRO A 136 -5.75 -7.92 -16.63
C PRO A 136 -4.53 -8.75 -16.26
N LEU A 137 -3.33 -8.39 -16.71
CA LEU A 137 -2.10 -9.08 -16.37
C LEU A 137 -1.28 -8.22 -15.40
N LEU A 138 -0.93 -8.80 -14.25
CA LEU A 138 -0.05 -8.15 -13.29
C LEU A 138 1.40 -8.35 -13.69
N SER A 139 2.17 -7.27 -13.68
CA SER A 139 3.62 -7.33 -13.81
C SER A 139 4.25 -7.20 -12.42
N PHE A 140 5.06 -8.19 -12.03
CA PHE A 140 5.90 -8.08 -10.84
C PHE A 140 7.17 -7.34 -11.22
N SER A 141 7.39 -6.18 -10.61
CA SER A 141 8.62 -5.42 -10.80
C SER A 141 9.70 -5.95 -9.86
N PRO A 142 10.91 -6.28 -10.34
CA PRO A 142 12.02 -6.66 -9.49
C PRO A 142 12.36 -5.60 -8.42
N LEU A 143 12.11 -4.32 -8.71
CA LEU A 143 12.30 -3.22 -7.77
C LEU A 143 11.32 -3.24 -6.59
N ARG A 144 10.19 -3.95 -6.74
CA ARG A 144 9.15 -4.13 -5.70
C ARG A 144 9.08 -5.57 -5.21
N THR A 145 10.18 -6.30 -5.31
CA THR A 145 10.31 -7.67 -4.79
C THR A 145 11.16 -7.62 -3.52
N PRO A 146 10.58 -7.72 -2.31
CA PRO A 146 11.34 -7.75 -1.06
C PRO A 146 12.48 -8.76 -1.04
N SER A 147 12.30 -9.93 -1.66
CA SER A 147 13.38 -10.93 -1.71
C SER A 147 14.47 -10.57 -2.72
N HIS A 148 14.22 -9.62 -3.64
CA HIS A 148 15.12 -9.13 -4.69
C HIS A 148 15.76 -10.25 -5.52
N GLY A 149 16.88 -10.81 -5.06
CA GLY A 149 17.59 -11.95 -5.67
C GLY A 149 17.77 -13.17 -4.77
N LEU A 150 17.22 -13.14 -3.56
CA LEU A 150 17.16 -14.28 -2.66
C LEU A 150 15.95 -15.15 -3.04
N GLU A 151 16.22 -16.40 -3.39
CA GLU A 151 15.18 -17.40 -3.61
C GLU A 151 14.66 -17.91 -2.28
N VAL A 152 13.35 -17.81 -2.09
CA VAL A 152 12.57 -18.37 -0.98
C VAL A 152 11.76 -19.53 -1.55
N ARG A 153 12.41 -20.70 -1.69
CA ARG A 153 11.80 -21.82 -2.38
C ARG A 153 10.65 -22.41 -1.55
N SER A 154 9.53 -22.68 -2.22
CA SER A 154 8.38 -23.37 -1.64
C SER A 154 7.82 -22.71 -0.36
N ALA A 155 7.82 -21.38 -0.29
CA ALA A 155 7.16 -20.68 0.82
C ALA A 155 5.66 -21.01 0.83
N SER A 156 5.19 -21.65 1.91
CA SER A 156 3.78 -22.02 2.11
C SER A 156 3.04 -21.00 2.97
N VAL A 157 3.78 -20.18 3.73
CA VAL A 157 3.22 -19.19 4.65
C VAL A 157 3.97 -17.87 4.50
N VAL A 158 3.21 -16.77 4.39
CA VAL A 158 3.75 -15.40 4.43
C VAL A 158 3.02 -14.63 5.53
N ILE A 159 3.74 -14.26 6.58
CA ILE A 159 3.23 -13.53 7.73
C ILE A 159 3.82 -12.12 7.72
N ALA A 160 3.01 -11.13 8.08
CA ALA A 160 3.50 -9.79 8.35
C ALA A 160 3.04 -9.31 9.73
N ALA A 161 3.93 -8.59 10.41
CA ALA A 161 3.68 -7.98 11.71
C ALA A 161 4.00 -6.48 11.66
N ALA A 162 3.25 -5.69 12.44
CA ALA A 162 3.52 -4.27 12.61
C ALA A 162 4.87 -4.03 13.27
N ALA A 163 5.63 -3.07 12.75
CA ALA A 163 6.81 -2.53 13.44
C ALA A 163 6.40 -1.44 14.45
N ASN A 164 7.37 -0.97 15.26
CA ASN A 164 7.15 0.19 16.14
C ASN A 164 6.88 1.49 15.36
N VAL A 165 7.34 1.54 14.12
CA VAL A 165 7.26 2.66 13.18
C VAL A 165 6.13 2.37 12.20
N GLU A 166 5.23 3.33 11.97
CA GLU A 166 3.99 3.10 11.20
C GLU A 166 4.27 2.85 9.72
N SER A 167 5.31 3.47 9.17
CA SER A 167 5.68 3.26 7.77
C SER A 167 6.25 1.87 7.48
N GLN A 168 6.57 1.08 8.51
CA GLN A 168 7.30 -0.19 8.39
C GLN A 168 6.47 -1.40 8.81
N SER A 169 6.65 -2.50 8.07
CA SER A 169 6.09 -3.81 8.38
C SER A 169 7.19 -4.87 8.34
N LEU A 170 7.16 -5.82 9.26
CA LEU A 170 8.09 -6.94 9.33
C LEU A 170 7.46 -8.13 8.62
N VAL A 171 8.13 -8.68 7.62
CA VAL A 171 7.63 -9.76 6.76
C VAL A 171 8.48 -10.99 6.95
N LEU A 172 7.83 -12.12 7.19
CA LEU A 172 8.43 -13.44 7.28
C LEU A 172 7.76 -14.36 6.25
N ALA A 173 8.54 -14.92 5.33
CA ALA A 173 8.11 -15.97 4.43
C ALA A 173 8.81 -17.28 4.82
N CYS A 174 8.03 -18.33 5.07
CA CYS A 174 8.54 -19.62 5.55
C CYS A 174 7.65 -20.79 5.08
N GLY A 175 8.07 -22.00 5.46
CA GLY A 175 7.33 -23.25 5.22
C GLY A 175 8.01 -24.21 4.22
N GLY A 176 9.00 -23.71 3.47
CA GLY A 176 9.96 -24.52 2.73
C GLY A 176 11.24 -24.78 3.54
N PRO A 177 12.34 -25.21 2.88
CA PRO A 177 13.65 -25.32 3.53
C PRO A 177 14.23 -23.96 3.93
N ASP A 178 13.79 -22.89 3.26
CA ASP A 178 14.31 -21.54 3.44
C ASP A 178 13.36 -20.68 4.29
N VAL A 179 13.96 -19.81 5.10
CA VAL A 179 13.25 -18.80 5.89
C VAL A 179 13.76 -17.44 5.47
N PHE A 180 12.85 -16.58 5.02
CA PHE A 180 13.17 -15.23 4.58
C PHE A 180 12.50 -14.21 5.49
N PHE A 181 13.29 -13.26 5.98
CA PHE A 181 12.83 -12.17 6.80
C PHE A 181 13.29 -10.84 6.23
N ALA A 182 12.37 -9.89 6.09
CA ALA A 182 12.68 -8.54 5.65
C ALA A 182 11.76 -7.51 6.28
N ARG A 183 12.25 -6.27 6.35
CA ARG A 183 11.41 -5.12 6.66
C ARG A 183 10.98 -4.47 5.35
N VAL A 184 9.69 -4.20 5.21
CA VAL A 184 9.12 -3.54 4.04
C VAL A 184 8.49 -2.20 4.45
N THR A 185 8.50 -1.23 3.53
CA THR A 185 7.94 0.11 3.71
C THR A 185 6.86 0.38 2.67
N PRO A 186 5.60 -0.04 2.92
CA PRO A 186 4.57 -0.06 1.88
C PRO A 186 4.26 1.30 1.22
N SER A 187 4.30 2.37 2.01
CA SER A 187 4.06 3.76 1.57
C SER A 187 5.33 4.62 1.55
N GLY A 188 6.51 4.00 1.59
CA GLY A 188 7.75 4.70 1.89
C GLY A 188 7.88 5.11 3.36
N GLY A 189 9.09 5.46 3.79
CA GLY A 189 9.42 5.79 5.19
C GLY A 189 9.01 7.21 5.59
N PHE A 190 7.70 7.51 5.66
CA PHE A 190 7.19 8.87 5.88
C PHE A 190 7.37 9.41 7.31
N ASP A 191 7.60 8.54 8.28
CA ASP A 191 7.83 8.85 9.70
C ASP A 191 9.32 8.71 10.09
N LEU A 192 10.20 8.50 9.10
CA LEU A 192 11.63 8.41 9.27
C LEU A 192 12.33 9.44 8.40
N LEU A 193 13.42 10.01 8.91
CA LEU A 193 14.30 10.84 8.10
C LEU A 193 15.10 9.92 7.16
N PRO A 194 15.12 10.17 5.84
CA PRO A 194 15.84 9.30 4.92
C PRO A 194 17.35 9.36 5.19
N ASP A 195 18.05 8.26 4.95
CA ASP A 195 19.50 8.19 5.14
C ASP A 195 20.26 9.12 4.19
N SER A 196 19.67 9.44 3.03
CA SER A 196 20.19 10.40 2.06
C SER A 196 19.96 11.87 2.44
N PHE A 197 19.37 12.16 3.61
CA PHE A 197 19.11 13.52 4.03
C PHE A 197 20.40 14.31 4.30
N ASN A 198 20.58 15.42 3.60
CA ASN A 198 21.78 16.25 3.69
C ASN A 198 21.75 17.15 4.94
N ARG A 199 22.05 16.55 6.09
CA ARG A 199 22.21 17.23 7.39
C ARG A 199 23.22 18.39 7.36
N PRO A 200 24.42 18.28 6.76
CA PRO A 200 25.37 19.39 6.78
C PRO A 200 24.88 20.60 5.98
N LEU A 201 24.22 20.41 4.84
CA LEU A 201 23.63 21.52 4.08
C LEU A 201 22.58 22.27 4.93
N LEU A 202 21.70 21.53 5.61
CA LEU A 202 20.70 22.13 6.50
C LEU A 202 21.37 22.96 7.61
N SER A 203 22.41 22.43 8.25
CA SER A 203 23.16 23.15 9.28
C SER A 203 23.79 24.45 8.74
N VAL A 204 24.41 24.41 7.56
CA VAL A 204 25.02 25.59 6.93
C VAL A 204 23.98 26.66 6.62
N VAL A 205 22.82 26.28 6.06
CA VAL A 205 21.74 27.21 5.74
C VAL A 205 21.19 27.88 7.00
N VAL A 206 20.99 27.12 8.08
CA VAL A 206 20.49 27.66 9.35
C VAL A 206 21.48 28.66 9.96
N ILE A 207 22.78 28.30 10.01
CA ILE A 207 23.82 29.19 10.53
C ILE A 207 23.94 30.45 9.66
N GLY A 208 23.91 30.30 8.33
CA GLY A 208 23.93 31.40 7.38
C GLY A 208 22.75 32.36 7.59
N LEU A 209 21.55 31.83 7.77
CA LEU A 209 20.35 32.62 8.02
C LEU A 209 20.44 33.39 9.34
N ILE A 210 20.94 32.78 10.41
CA ILE A 210 21.18 33.45 11.70
C ILE A 210 22.17 34.61 11.51
N GLY A 211 23.26 34.38 10.76
CA GLY A 211 24.24 35.42 10.45
C GLY A 211 23.63 36.60 9.68
N VAL A 212 22.86 36.32 8.63
CA VAL A 212 22.15 37.35 7.83
C VAL A 212 21.16 38.14 8.69
N VAL A 213 20.39 37.47 9.54
CA VAL A 213 19.43 38.15 10.43
C VAL A 213 20.16 39.05 11.44
N ALA A 214 21.30 38.60 11.99
CA ALA A 214 22.08 39.38 12.94
C ALA A 214 22.67 40.66 12.30
N THR A 215 23.22 40.56 11.09
CA THR A 215 23.76 41.72 10.36
C THR A 215 22.65 42.69 9.97
N LEU A 216 21.53 42.20 9.43
CA LEU A 216 20.37 43.02 9.10
C LEU A 216 19.80 43.74 10.33
N LYS A 217 19.70 43.06 11.48
CA LYS A 217 19.24 43.67 12.73
C LYS A 217 20.18 44.77 13.20
N ALA A 218 21.49 44.58 13.08
CA ALA A 218 22.47 45.61 13.42
C ALA A 218 22.35 46.83 12.48
N MET A 219 22.20 46.61 11.17
CA MET A 219 22.01 47.68 10.18
C MET A 219 20.69 48.43 10.41
N SER A 220 19.60 47.72 10.68
CA SER A 220 18.29 48.30 10.97
C SER A 220 18.31 49.16 12.23
N LYS A 221 18.95 48.71 13.31
CA LYS A 221 19.12 49.51 14.53
C LYS A 221 19.88 50.80 14.26
N LYS A 222 20.97 50.73 13.50
CA LYS A 222 21.75 51.92 13.11
C LYS A 222 20.89 52.91 12.32
N LYS A 223 20.17 52.42 11.29
CA LYS A 223 19.29 53.26 10.45
C LYS A 223 18.13 53.87 11.24
N MET A 224 17.52 53.13 12.16
CA MET A 224 16.40 53.63 12.97
C MET A 224 16.81 54.72 13.94
N VAL A 225 18.02 54.60 14.52
CA VAL A 225 18.63 55.67 15.30
C VAL A 225 18.82 56.89 14.38
N GLU A 226 19.52 56.75 13.25
CA GLU A 226 19.77 57.86 12.33
C GLU A 226 18.51 58.62 11.89
N VAL A 227 17.43 57.92 11.56
CA VAL A 227 16.13 58.53 11.22
C VAL A 227 15.44 59.18 12.41
N GLY A 228 15.58 58.64 13.62
CA GLY A 228 14.99 59.22 14.83
C GLY A 228 15.70 60.48 15.36
N TRP A 229 16.95 60.70 14.95
CA TRP A 229 17.73 61.90 15.28
C TRP A 229 17.74 62.95 14.14
N ALA A 230 17.12 62.66 13.00
CA ALA A 230 16.89 63.59 11.89
C ALA A 230 15.55 64.31 12.05
#